data_AF-D8Q898-F1
#
_entry.id   AF-D8Q898-F1
#
_cell.length_a   1.000
_cell.length_b   1.000
_cell.length_c   1.000
_cell.angle_alpha   90.00
_cell.angle_beta   90.00
_cell.angle_gamma   90.00
#
_symmetry.space_group_name_H-M   'P 1'
#
loop_
_entity.id
_entity.type
_entity.pdbx_description
1 polymer ?
#
loop_
_entity_poly.entity_id
_entity_poly.type
_entity_poly.pdbx_seq_one_letter_code
_entity_poly.pdbx_strand_id
1 'polypeptide(L)'
;MRTANIYTTGHTHTVMFQFEDRFRQSGNQELNSLQDALNELIKENHTTVPRALHRQIKSILTRGSAFCLLEGAPPFGRPLSEVHEHNDMLRAILHSFAILGHLYNVLGSTSGQSTLLDKPPVALDKLFRWIDFMHPMHGYAVGTYPSDSDRHEAVPVCAILGGIISSSDNGKEYIDRFVQQQPRAIALILDLWLFYPKYLRGQERNIGSSQYVSDGILGLLRLLYSTEGLHDIFTAELTRLVDGRLGRVSRCIAAHTNFLVQAQAKGALIAGSTWETHFCAAHGMLAYLTASMDIHVRRSAFTSSISGARLCLANRDDPLSLEAARHAVKLLSENMTGLRSLRQTVRALQGDILDLMIELPSALRGDESIVKLARHLQDSLWCPSVLRAFRKSYDALVLRGALDETALADPMTRDLASRFKLYWKTYAVFRQDRGWKRAVPCYGRAEDDHGEEVKPCPCGKVFYCSVECQRIHWEAEHRDDCCYRDAGAFGLHGAVKLESLFFLGRCAQEALKRHADWVGSTYAAHTRINPTVVPCLWVSFADNLDETTEPSGSEDSATSVDAYGCVLSTATENNRPIDTVLPEGWRIIAVQVRMRVGMNVLSQALPFLFTVEGEIVEGMNQPLC
;
A
#
# COMPACT_ATOMS: atom_id res chain seq x y z
N MET A 1 -59.11 -41.74 28.12
CA MET A 1 -58.66 -41.00 29.33
C MET A 1 -57.14 -41.05 29.35
N ARG A 2 -56.38 -40.00 29.69
CA ARG A 2 -56.67 -38.56 29.81
C ARG A 2 -55.40 -37.83 29.35
N THR A 3 -55.48 -36.95 28.37
CA THR A 3 -54.37 -36.04 28.01
C THR A 3 -54.27 -34.92 29.05
N ALA A 4 -53.08 -34.72 29.62
CA ALA A 4 -52.82 -33.68 30.61
C ALA A 4 -52.08 -32.50 29.97
N ASN A 5 -52.83 -31.61 29.29
CA ASN A 5 -52.28 -30.34 28.81
C ASN A 5 -52.01 -29.40 29.98
N ILE A 6 -50.78 -29.40 30.50
CA ILE A 6 -50.32 -28.41 31.48
C ILE A 6 -49.81 -27.17 30.73
N TYR A 7 -50.75 -26.31 30.33
CA TYR A 7 -50.43 -24.97 29.83
C TYR A 7 -50.09 -24.04 31.01
N THR A 8 -48.90 -24.18 31.58
CA THR A 8 -48.32 -23.15 32.45
C THR A 8 -47.77 -22.02 31.57
N THR A 9 -48.66 -21.19 31.03
CA THR A 9 -48.32 -19.97 30.27
C THR A 9 -47.85 -18.85 31.19
N GLY A 10 -46.84 -19.14 32.02
CA GLY A 10 -46.08 -18.15 32.76
C GLY A 10 -45.15 -17.41 31.81
N HIS A 11 -45.70 -16.52 30.98
CA HIS A 11 -44.91 -15.60 30.17
C HIS A 11 -44.23 -14.56 31.06
N THR A 12 -43.11 -14.95 31.67
CA THR A 12 -42.15 -14.02 32.23
C THR A 12 -41.56 -13.22 31.07
N HIS A 13 -42.16 -12.05 30.79
CA HIS A 13 -41.61 -11.06 29.87
C HIS A 13 -40.19 -10.73 30.30
N THR A 14 -39.23 -11.37 29.63
CA THR A 14 -37.81 -11.25 29.95
C THR A 14 -37.36 -9.93 29.35
N VAL A 15 -37.30 -8.89 30.18
CA VAL A 15 -37.00 -7.50 29.79
C VAL A 15 -35.76 -7.49 28.89
N MET A 16 -35.96 -7.21 27.60
CA MET A 16 -34.92 -7.42 26.59
C MET A 16 -33.80 -6.37 26.69
N PHE A 17 -34.14 -5.14 27.08
CA PHE A 17 -33.19 -4.09 27.41
C PHE A 17 -33.19 -3.84 28.92
N GLN A 18 -32.19 -4.42 29.60
CA GLN A 18 -31.87 -4.01 30.96
C GLN A 18 -31.65 -2.49 30.98
N PHE A 19 -32.22 -1.81 31.98
CA PHE A 19 -32.18 -0.35 32.16
C PHE A 19 -33.06 0.50 31.21
N GLU A 20 -33.94 -0.09 30.40
CA GLU A 20 -34.89 0.66 29.53
C GLU A 20 -35.68 1.75 30.28
N ASP A 21 -36.29 1.42 31.42
CA ASP A 21 -37.04 2.41 32.23
C ASP A 21 -36.14 3.53 32.79
N ARG A 22 -34.92 3.22 33.22
CA ARG A 22 -33.95 4.22 33.73
C ARG A 22 -33.53 5.19 32.62
N PHE A 23 -33.33 4.67 31.41
CA PHE A 23 -32.99 5.49 30.24
C PHE A 23 -34.16 6.39 29.83
N ARG A 24 -35.39 5.86 29.82
CA ARG A 24 -36.62 6.63 29.56
C ARG A 24 -36.87 7.73 30.60
N GLN A 25 -36.57 7.47 31.88
CA GLN A 25 -36.77 8.44 32.98
C GLN A 25 -35.75 9.58 33.01
N SER A 26 -34.50 9.35 32.59
CA SER A 26 -33.42 10.35 32.72
C SER A 26 -32.33 10.26 31.66
N GLY A 27 -31.95 9.05 31.25
CA GLY A 27 -30.82 8.83 30.34
C GLY A 27 -30.91 9.60 29.03
N ASN A 28 -32.09 9.62 28.38
CA ASN A 28 -32.27 10.37 27.14
C ASN A 28 -32.04 11.89 27.32
N GLN A 29 -32.52 12.49 28.41
CA GLN A 29 -32.31 13.93 28.66
C GLN A 29 -30.83 14.23 28.93
N GLU A 30 -30.15 13.39 29.72
CA GLU A 30 -28.72 13.53 30.00
C GLU A 30 -27.87 13.36 28.74
N LEU A 31 -28.25 12.42 27.87
CA LEU A 31 -27.55 12.10 26.63
C LEU A 31 -27.59 13.29 25.66
N ASN A 32 -28.77 13.89 25.45
CA ASN A 32 -28.89 15.14 24.70
C ASN A 32 -28.10 16.30 25.36
N SER A 33 -28.21 16.46 26.69
CA SER A 33 -27.48 17.50 27.44
C SER A 33 -25.95 17.36 27.39
N LEU A 34 -25.45 16.16 27.09
CA LEU A 34 -24.04 15.87 26.85
C LEU A 34 -23.65 16.14 25.40
N GLN A 35 -24.52 15.82 24.43
CA GLN A 35 -24.29 16.15 23.03
C GLN A 35 -24.17 17.66 22.81
N ASP A 36 -25.07 18.45 23.40
CA ASP A 36 -25.04 19.92 23.29
C ASP A 36 -23.72 20.48 23.84
N ALA A 37 -23.29 20.02 25.02
CA ALA A 37 -22.03 20.44 25.63
C ALA A 37 -20.78 20.05 24.81
N LEU A 38 -20.80 18.88 24.15
CA LEU A 38 -19.72 18.46 23.24
C LEU A 38 -19.73 19.26 21.94
N ASN A 39 -20.90 19.56 21.39
CA ASN A 39 -21.06 20.41 20.21
C ASN A 39 -20.54 21.83 20.47
N GLU A 40 -20.78 22.39 21.67
CA GLU A 40 -20.26 23.70 22.09
C GLU A 40 -18.71 23.70 22.08
N LEU A 41 -18.08 22.68 22.69
CA LEU A 41 -16.61 22.53 22.68
C LEU A 41 -16.01 22.40 21.28
N ILE A 42 -16.65 21.62 20.41
CA ILE A 42 -16.18 21.41 19.02
C ILE A 42 -16.33 22.71 18.22
N LYS A 43 -17.46 23.40 18.34
CA LYS A 43 -17.79 24.62 17.58
C LYS A 43 -16.84 25.78 17.88
N GLU A 44 -16.47 25.99 19.15
CA GLU A 44 -15.60 27.10 19.54
C GLU A 44 -14.10 26.77 19.45
N ASN A 45 -13.75 25.56 19.00
CA ASN A 45 -12.37 25.08 18.76
C ASN A 45 -11.41 25.42 19.92
N HIS A 46 -11.89 25.22 21.15
CA HIS A 46 -11.21 25.72 22.34
C HIS A 46 -9.90 24.97 22.62
N THR A 47 -8.79 25.72 22.69
CA THR A 47 -7.51 25.22 23.21
C THR A 47 -7.57 24.84 24.70
N THR A 48 -8.55 25.37 25.45
CA THR A 48 -8.81 25.00 26.86
C THR A 48 -10.31 24.92 27.13
N VAL A 49 -10.77 23.80 27.70
CA VAL A 49 -12.19 23.53 27.99
C VAL A 49 -12.72 24.54 29.02
N PRO A 50 -13.80 25.29 28.72
CA PRO A 50 -14.45 26.16 29.69
C PRO A 50 -14.84 25.41 30.96
N ARG A 51 -14.51 25.98 32.12
CA ARG A 51 -14.75 25.36 33.44
C ARG A 51 -16.22 25.02 33.70
N ALA A 52 -17.16 25.68 33.02
CA ALA A 52 -18.59 25.36 33.07
C ALA A 52 -18.87 24.04 32.33
N LEU A 53 -18.54 23.96 31.03
CA LEU A 53 -18.72 22.76 30.20
C LEU A 53 -17.99 21.54 30.77
N HIS A 54 -16.75 21.71 31.26
CA HIS A 54 -16.03 20.62 31.94
C HIS A 54 -16.80 20.07 33.15
N ARG A 55 -17.42 20.94 33.95
CA ARG A 55 -18.23 20.51 35.11
C ARG A 55 -19.54 19.85 34.65
N GLN A 56 -20.21 20.38 33.63
CA GLN A 56 -21.43 19.79 33.06
C GLN A 56 -21.18 18.39 32.53
N ILE A 57 -20.18 18.23 31.66
CA ILE A 57 -19.78 16.95 31.06
C ILE A 57 -19.40 15.95 32.16
N LYS A 58 -18.46 16.30 33.06
CA LYS A 58 -18.03 15.38 34.13
C LYS A 58 -19.17 15.05 35.11
N SER A 59 -20.11 15.97 35.35
CA SER A 59 -21.31 15.73 36.17
C SER A 59 -22.29 14.76 35.52
N ILE A 60 -22.54 14.87 34.21
CA ILE A 60 -23.38 13.90 33.47
C ILE A 60 -22.72 12.52 33.48
N LEU A 61 -21.44 12.44 33.11
CA LEU A 61 -20.67 11.19 33.05
C LEU A 61 -20.63 10.47 34.41
N THR A 62 -20.52 11.22 35.52
CA THR A 62 -20.50 10.65 36.88
C THR A 62 -21.85 10.06 37.32
N ARG A 63 -22.98 10.50 36.76
CA ARG A 63 -24.31 9.93 37.07
C ARG A 63 -24.63 8.68 36.26
N GLY A 64 -23.99 8.50 35.10
CA GLY A 64 -24.03 7.28 34.28
C GLY A 64 -25.39 6.95 33.62
N SER A 65 -26.48 7.66 33.94
CA SER A 65 -27.80 7.34 33.37
C SER A 65 -27.86 7.61 31.86
N ALA A 66 -27.11 8.61 31.36
CA ALA A 66 -26.90 8.85 29.92
C ALA A 66 -26.52 7.60 29.09
N PHE A 67 -25.79 6.64 29.68
CA PHE A 67 -25.27 5.46 28.97
C PHE A 67 -25.74 4.12 29.56
N CYS A 68 -26.73 4.12 30.47
CA CYS A 68 -27.11 2.92 31.22
C CYS A 68 -27.60 1.74 30.35
N LEU A 69 -28.15 1.97 29.15
CA LEU A 69 -28.47 0.89 28.20
C LEU A 69 -27.25 0.03 27.84
N LEU A 70 -26.07 0.66 27.74
CA LEU A 70 -24.80 0.01 27.42
C LEU A 70 -24.21 -0.78 28.61
N GLU A 71 -24.77 -0.62 29.83
CA GLU A 71 -24.42 -1.45 30.99
C GLU A 71 -25.06 -2.85 30.93
N GLY A 72 -26.13 -3.02 30.16
CA GLY A 72 -26.80 -4.30 29.93
C GLY A 72 -26.06 -5.19 28.93
N ALA A 73 -26.47 -6.46 28.82
CA ALA A 73 -25.99 -7.34 27.76
C ALA A 73 -26.80 -7.15 26.46
N PRO A 74 -26.18 -7.18 25.26
CA PRO A 74 -26.93 -7.20 24.01
C PRO A 74 -27.78 -8.47 23.87
N PRO A 75 -28.93 -8.40 23.17
CA PRO A 75 -29.87 -9.51 23.00
C PRO A 75 -29.37 -10.55 21.96
N PHE A 76 -28.15 -11.06 22.14
CA PHE A 76 -27.56 -12.10 21.29
C PHE A 76 -28.45 -13.35 21.23
N GLY A 77 -28.63 -13.89 20.03
CA GLY A 77 -29.46 -15.08 19.79
C GLY A 77 -30.97 -14.82 19.72
N ARG A 78 -31.43 -13.57 19.89
CA ARG A 78 -32.83 -13.19 19.65
C ARG A 78 -33.13 -13.10 18.14
N PRO A 79 -34.30 -13.54 17.66
CA PRO A 79 -34.75 -13.30 16.30
C PRO A 79 -34.76 -11.80 15.97
N LEU A 80 -34.32 -11.44 14.75
CA LEU A 80 -34.23 -10.05 14.31
C LEU A 80 -35.58 -9.29 14.41
N SER A 81 -36.70 -10.00 14.27
CA SER A 81 -38.05 -9.45 14.49
C SER A 81 -38.29 -9.01 15.93
N GLU A 82 -37.94 -9.82 16.93
CA GLU A 82 -38.07 -9.44 18.36
C GLU A 82 -37.21 -8.20 18.64
N VAL A 83 -35.98 -8.17 18.12
CA VAL A 83 -35.07 -7.01 18.30
C VAL A 83 -35.65 -5.73 17.66
N HIS A 84 -36.29 -5.84 16.49
CA HIS A 84 -36.93 -4.71 15.80
C HIS A 84 -38.19 -4.16 16.51
N GLU A 85 -38.89 -4.94 17.35
CA GLU A 85 -40.02 -4.43 18.15
C GLU A 85 -39.59 -3.33 19.14
N HIS A 86 -38.29 -3.28 19.48
CA HIS A 86 -37.67 -2.27 20.35
C HIS A 86 -36.75 -1.30 19.58
N ASN A 87 -37.09 -0.95 18.34
CA ASN A 87 -36.33 -0.04 17.46
C ASN A 87 -35.84 1.24 18.19
N ASP A 88 -36.67 1.86 19.03
CA ASP A 88 -36.29 3.08 19.77
C ASP A 88 -35.15 2.87 20.77
N MET A 89 -34.99 1.68 21.35
CA MET A 89 -33.83 1.36 22.19
C MET A 89 -32.56 1.17 21.35
N LEU A 90 -32.67 0.59 20.13
CA LEU A 90 -31.55 0.53 19.18
C LEU A 90 -31.13 1.93 18.72
N ARG A 91 -32.09 2.83 18.45
CA ARG A 91 -31.84 4.25 18.15
C ARG A 91 -31.11 4.94 19.31
N ALA A 92 -31.54 4.72 20.55
CA ALA A 92 -30.88 5.25 21.74
C ALA A 92 -29.44 4.71 21.96
N ILE A 93 -29.19 3.43 21.64
CA ILE A 93 -27.85 2.81 21.67
C ILE A 93 -26.94 3.40 20.60
N LEU A 94 -27.45 3.60 19.37
CA LEU A 94 -26.72 4.26 18.29
C LEU A 94 -26.43 5.74 18.61
N HIS A 95 -27.39 6.47 19.19
CA HIS A 95 -27.18 7.83 19.67
C HIS A 95 -26.11 7.89 20.77
N SER A 96 -26.13 6.92 21.70
CA SER A 96 -25.10 6.74 22.71
C SER A 96 -23.70 6.51 22.11
N PHE A 97 -23.58 5.69 21.06
CA PHE A 97 -22.32 5.50 20.34
C PHE A 97 -21.80 6.77 19.68
N ALA A 98 -22.67 7.55 19.02
CA ALA A 98 -22.27 8.79 18.37
C ALA A 98 -21.67 9.77 19.40
N ILE A 99 -22.36 9.94 20.54
CA ILE A 99 -21.95 10.86 21.61
C ILE A 99 -20.68 10.38 22.32
N LEU A 100 -20.53 9.07 22.55
CA LEU A 100 -19.27 8.51 23.04
C LEU A 100 -18.14 8.71 22.02
N GLY A 101 -18.40 8.55 20.72
CA GLY A 101 -17.42 8.82 19.65
C GLY A 101 -16.96 10.28 19.65
N HIS A 102 -17.89 11.23 19.72
CA HIS A 102 -17.58 12.65 19.87
C HIS A 102 -16.79 12.93 21.15
N LEU A 103 -17.14 12.33 22.29
CA LEU A 103 -16.40 12.45 23.55
C LEU A 103 -14.96 11.93 23.40
N TYR A 104 -14.75 10.75 22.83
CA TYR A 104 -13.40 10.20 22.62
C TYR A 104 -12.58 11.00 21.61
N ASN A 105 -13.19 11.54 20.55
CA ASN A 105 -12.54 12.45 19.61
C ASN A 105 -12.09 13.76 20.29
N VAL A 106 -12.95 14.39 21.08
CA VAL A 106 -12.63 15.60 21.87
C VAL A 106 -11.47 15.34 22.86
N LEU A 107 -11.39 14.14 23.43
CA LEU A 107 -10.28 13.68 24.27
C LEU A 107 -8.99 13.36 23.50
N GLY A 108 -9.05 13.12 22.19
CA GLY A 108 -7.89 12.94 21.32
C GLY A 108 -7.29 14.28 20.91
N SER A 109 -8.11 15.18 20.40
CA SER A 109 -7.70 16.42 19.71
C SER A 109 -7.11 17.54 20.59
N THR A 110 -6.92 17.37 21.89
CA THR A 110 -6.39 18.44 22.76
C THR A 110 -5.56 17.93 23.92
N SER A 111 -4.27 18.27 23.90
CA SER A 111 -3.31 18.04 24.98
C SER A 111 -3.73 18.77 26.27
N GLY A 112 -4.26 18.00 27.23
CA GLY A 112 -4.76 18.49 28.53
C GLY A 112 -6.21 18.11 28.83
N GLN A 113 -6.99 17.67 27.83
CA GLN A 113 -8.38 17.23 28.02
C GLN A 113 -8.53 15.85 28.68
N SER A 114 -7.44 15.09 28.88
CA SER A 114 -7.43 13.78 29.53
C SER A 114 -8.15 13.74 30.89
N THR A 115 -8.16 14.85 31.62
CA THR A 115 -8.84 15.02 32.92
C THR A 115 -10.39 14.97 32.87
N LEU A 116 -11.00 14.95 31.68
CA LEU A 116 -12.44 14.75 31.52
C LEU A 116 -12.87 13.27 31.76
N LEU A 117 -12.02 12.28 31.45
CA LEU A 117 -12.29 10.86 31.70
C LEU A 117 -11.15 10.20 32.50
N ASP A 118 -11.29 10.17 33.83
CA ASP A 118 -10.41 9.38 34.70
C ASP A 118 -10.63 7.86 34.52
N LYS A 119 -11.80 7.47 33.99
CA LYS A 119 -12.23 6.10 33.62
C LYS A 119 -13.20 6.19 32.43
N PRO A 120 -13.31 5.16 31.57
CA PRO A 120 -14.32 5.15 30.52
C PRO A 120 -15.74 5.09 31.14
N PRO A 121 -16.75 5.77 30.57
CA PRO A 121 -18.10 5.85 31.14
C PRO A 121 -18.91 4.56 31.01
N VAL A 122 -18.44 3.64 30.17
CA VAL A 122 -18.92 2.25 30.05
C VAL A 122 -17.68 1.37 30.01
N ALA A 123 -17.69 0.23 30.69
CA ALA A 123 -16.59 -0.72 30.64
C ALA A 123 -16.39 -1.24 29.19
N LEU A 124 -15.14 -1.32 28.73
CA LEU A 124 -14.84 -1.59 27.31
C LEU A 124 -15.37 -2.95 26.85
N ASP A 125 -15.37 -3.97 27.70
CA ASP A 125 -15.95 -5.29 27.40
C ASP A 125 -17.45 -5.20 27.07
N LYS A 126 -18.22 -4.43 27.85
CA LYS A 126 -19.64 -4.21 27.62
C LYS A 126 -19.87 -3.39 26.35
N LEU A 127 -19.09 -2.31 26.19
CA LEU A 127 -19.19 -1.42 25.04
C LEU A 127 -18.88 -2.17 23.73
N PHE A 128 -17.82 -2.97 23.69
CA PHE A 128 -17.47 -3.77 22.52
C PHE A 128 -18.46 -4.90 22.23
N ARG A 129 -19.11 -5.48 23.25
CA ARG A 129 -20.22 -6.43 23.02
C ARG A 129 -21.39 -5.74 22.30
N TRP A 130 -21.73 -4.51 22.67
CA TRP A 130 -22.74 -3.73 21.92
C TRP A 130 -22.26 -3.32 20.53
N ILE A 131 -20.99 -2.94 20.35
CA ILE A 131 -20.42 -2.60 19.04
C ILE A 131 -20.44 -3.82 18.11
N ASP A 132 -20.07 -5.01 18.59
CA ASP A 132 -20.13 -6.26 17.83
C ASP A 132 -21.59 -6.60 17.49
N PHE A 133 -22.53 -6.52 18.44
CA PHE A 133 -23.95 -6.75 18.18
C PHE A 133 -24.53 -5.81 17.12
N MET A 134 -24.24 -4.51 17.20
CA MET A 134 -24.73 -3.49 16.25
C MET A 134 -23.92 -3.43 14.94
N HIS A 135 -22.92 -4.32 14.76
CA HIS A 135 -21.98 -4.20 13.65
C HIS A 135 -22.66 -4.45 12.28
N PRO A 136 -22.44 -3.58 11.26
CA PRO A 136 -23.04 -3.73 9.94
C PRO A 136 -22.79 -5.08 9.25
N MET A 137 -21.71 -5.78 9.61
CA MET A 137 -21.37 -7.10 9.06
C MET A 137 -22.42 -8.18 9.33
N HIS A 138 -23.17 -8.07 10.44
CA HIS A 138 -24.17 -9.07 10.86
C HIS A 138 -25.59 -8.77 10.35
N GLY A 139 -25.80 -7.62 9.72
CA GLY A 139 -27.09 -7.23 9.16
C GLY A 139 -28.11 -6.63 10.13
N TYR A 140 -27.90 -6.66 11.46
CA TYR A 140 -28.86 -6.09 12.45
C TYR A 140 -29.26 -4.63 12.18
N ALA A 141 -28.33 -3.82 11.63
CA ALA A 141 -28.58 -2.43 11.25
C ALA A 141 -29.05 -2.22 9.79
N VAL A 142 -28.90 -3.20 8.89
CA VAL A 142 -28.89 -2.94 7.45
C VAL A 142 -30.18 -3.36 6.74
N GLY A 143 -31.16 -2.45 6.74
CA GLY A 143 -32.10 -2.30 5.60
C GLY A 143 -33.17 -3.38 5.41
N THR A 144 -33.72 -3.94 6.50
CA THR A 144 -34.90 -4.82 6.45
C THR A 144 -36.21 -4.09 6.10
N TYR A 145 -36.29 -2.77 6.35
CA TYR A 145 -37.46 -1.95 6.05
C TYR A 145 -37.30 -1.15 4.75
N PRO A 146 -38.33 -1.08 3.89
CA PRO A 146 -38.27 -0.38 2.60
C PRO A 146 -38.47 1.14 2.71
N SER A 147 -38.65 1.70 3.92
CA SER A 147 -38.67 3.14 4.14
C SER A 147 -37.24 3.68 4.24
N ASP A 148 -36.79 4.40 3.20
CA ASP A 148 -35.44 4.99 3.14
C ASP A 148 -35.13 6.01 4.25
N SER A 149 -36.13 6.42 5.03
CA SER A 149 -36.00 7.23 6.25
C SER A 149 -35.36 6.51 7.44
N ASP A 150 -35.43 5.18 7.51
CA ASP A 150 -35.20 4.41 8.76
C ASP A 150 -34.03 3.43 8.70
N ARG A 151 -33.15 3.56 7.70
CA ARG A 151 -31.92 2.75 7.61
C ARG A 151 -30.99 3.10 8.76
N HIS A 152 -30.92 2.26 9.79
CA HIS A 152 -29.99 2.46 10.92
C HIS A 152 -28.57 2.71 10.40
N GLU A 153 -28.00 3.82 10.84
CA GLU A 153 -26.74 4.30 10.30
C GLU A 153 -25.56 3.48 10.83
N ALA A 154 -24.63 3.09 9.96
CA ALA A 154 -23.33 2.57 10.40
C ALA A 154 -22.48 3.66 11.09
N VAL A 155 -22.81 4.93 10.82
CA VAL A 155 -22.17 6.17 11.30
C VAL A 155 -21.76 6.13 12.78
N PRO A 156 -22.61 5.73 13.74
CA PRO A 156 -22.24 5.80 15.15
C PRO A 156 -21.29 4.69 15.56
N VAL A 157 -21.40 3.50 14.95
CA VAL A 157 -20.47 2.37 15.14
C VAL A 157 -19.07 2.75 14.64
N CYS A 158 -19.02 3.46 13.49
CA CYS A 158 -17.78 4.05 12.98
C CYS A 158 -17.21 5.12 13.93
N ALA A 159 -18.06 6.04 14.42
CA ALA A 159 -17.65 7.13 15.30
C ALA A 159 -17.08 6.63 16.65
N ILE A 160 -17.70 5.61 17.26
CA ILE A 160 -17.22 5.08 18.54
C ILE A 160 -15.92 4.30 18.39
N LEU A 161 -15.78 3.45 17.36
CA LEU A 161 -14.53 2.73 17.12
C LEU A 161 -13.39 3.69 16.77
N GLY A 162 -13.60 4.60 15.81
CA GLY A 162 -12.62 5.62 15.45
C GLY A 162 -12.16 6.44 16.66
N GLY A 163 -13.10 6.97 17.44
CA GLY A 163 -12.79 7.77 18.62
C GLY A 163 -12.02 7.01 19.70
N ILE A 164 -12.43 5.79 20.05
CA ILE A 164 -11.72 4.97 21.05
C ILE A 164 -10.25 4.83 20.65
N ILE A 165 -9.99 4.34 19.43
CA ILE A 165 -8.65 3.97 18.99
C ILE A 165 -7.78 5.21 18.80
N SER A 166 -8.27 6.25 18.11
CA SER A 166 -7.53 7.51 17.91
C SER A 166 -7.27 8.28 19.21
N SER A 167 -7.88 7.89 20.33
CA SER A 167 -7.60 8.45 21.64
C SER A 167 -6.51 7.71 22.44
N SER A 168 -5.87 6.66 21.87
CA SER A 168 -4.72 5.94 22.45
C SER A 168 -3.53 6.87 22.73
N ASP A 169 -3.26 7.77 21.77
CA ASP A 169 -2.06 8.62 21.73
C ASP A 169 -1.89 9.51 22.97
N ASN A 170 -2.98 9.79 23.70
CA ASN A 170 -2.95 10.45 25.01
C ASN A 170 -2.71 9.47 26.18
N GLY A 171 -1.81 8.49 25.98
CA GLY A 171 -1.26 7.60 27.01
C GLY A 171 -2.24 6.56 27.58
N LYS A 172 -3.22 6.09 26.80
CA LYS A 172 -4.29 5.21 27.32
C LYS A 172 -3.95 3.73 27.22
N GLU A 173 -2.96 3.27 28.00
CA GLU A 173 -2.55 1.85 28.14
C GLU A 173 -3.71 0.84 28.31
N TYR A 174 -4.88 1.27 28.79
CA TYR A 174 -6.04 0.42 28.98
C TYR A 174 -6.76 0.07 27.66
N ILE A 175 -6.64 0.91 26.63
CA ILE A 175 -7.15 0.64 25.28
C ILE A 175 -6.24 -0.37 24.60
N ASP A 176 -4.93 -0.14 24.66
CA ASP A 176 -3.90 -0.99 24.06
C ASP A 176 -4.00 -2.42 24.62
N ARG A 177 -4.01 -2.55 25.96
CA ARG A 177 -4.26 -3.83 26.66
C ARG A 177 -5.62 -4.45 26.32
N PHE A 178 -6.67 -3.64 26.12
CA PHE A 178 -7.97 -4.17 25.72
C PHE A 178 -7.94 -4.74 24.30
N VAL A 179 -7.30 -4.06 23.34
CA VAL A 179 -7.18 -4.53 21.96
C VAL A 179 -6.34 -5.81 21.88
N GLN A 180 -5.24 -5.90 22.65
CA GLN A 180 -4.46 -7.13 22.83
C GLN A 180 -5.30 -8.28 23.39
N GLN A 181 -6.14 -8.02 24.40
CA GLN A 181 -7.01 -9.02 25.04
C GLN A 181 -8.25 -9.37 24.22
N GLN A 182 -8.62 -8.56 23.23
CA GLN A 182 -9.82 -8.73 22.40
C GLN A 182 -9.50 -8.57 20.90
N PRO A 183 -8.83 -9.56 20.27
CA PRO A 183 -8.61 -9.62 18.81
C PRO A 183 -9.85 -9.32 17.96
N ARG A 184 -11.04 -9.64 18.48
CA ARG A 184 -12.33 -9.32 17.85
C ARG A 184 -12.50 -7.83 17.54
N ALA A 185 -11.94 -6.93 18.35
CA ALA A 185 -11.93 -5.49 18.09
C ALA A 185 -11.27 -5.17 16.73
N ILE A 186 -10.07 -5.72 16.50
CA ILE A 186 -9.29 -5.55 15.26
C ILE A 186 -10.11 -6.00 14.05
N ALA A 187 -10.77 -7.14 14.15
CA ALA A 187 -11.63 -7.69 13.10
C ALA A 187 -12.81 -6.78 12.72
N LEU A 188 -13.43 -6.10 13.71
CA LEU A 188 -14.55 -5.18 13.48
C LEU A 188 -14.07 -3.89 12.80
N ILE A 189 -12.96 -3.32 13.29
CA ILE A 189 -12.33 -2.11 12.73
C ILE A 189 -11.92 -2.33 11.27
N LEU A 190 -11.27 -3.46 10.99
CA LEU A 190 -10.88 -3.85 9.63
C LEU A 190 -12.09 -4.09 8.71
N ASP A 191 -13.17 -4.72 9.19
CA ASP A 191 -14.38 -4.93 8.38
C ASP A 191 -15.08 -3.60 8.04
N LEU A 192 -15.21 -2.67 9.00
CA LEU A 192 -15.70 -1.32 8.71
C LEU A 192 -14.84 -0.63 7.66
N TRP A 193 -13.51 -0.63 7.82
CA TRP A 193 -12.66 0.05 6.85
C TRP A 193 -12.69 -0.60 5.48
N LEU A 194 -12.55 -1.92 5.37
CA LEU A 194 -12.58 -2.63 4.09
C LEU A 194 -13.92 -2.46 3.34
N PHE A 195 -15.02 -2.20 4.04
CA PHE A 195 -16.37 -2.24 3.47
C PHE A 195 -17.25 -1.00 3.70
N TYR A 196 -16.76 0.11 4.27
CA TYR A 196 -17.62 1.30 4.53
C TYR A 196 -18.39 1.82 3.30
N PRO A 197 -17.91 1.76 2.03
CA PRO A 197 -18.72 2.16 0.86
C PRO A 197 -19.92 1.25 0.54
N LYS A 198 -19.97 0.06 1.15
CA LYS A 198 -21.15 -0.82 1.16
C LYS A 198 -22.12 -0.36 2.25
N TYR A 199 -21.61 0.00 3.42
CA TYR A 199 -22.40 0.36 4.61
C TYR A 199 -22.99 1.78 4.53
N LEU A 200 -22.28 2.76 3.97
CA LEU A 200 -22.74 4.16 3.77
C LEU A 200 -23.45 4.39 2.42
N ARG A 201 -23.88 3.34 1.71
CA ARG A 201 -24.51 3.46 0.39
C ARG A 201 -25.93 4.01 0.49
N GLY A 202 -26.17 5.20 -0.05
CA GLY A 202 -27.42 5.95 0.12
C GLY A 202 -27.40 6.89 1.33
N GLN A 203 -26.24 7.03 2.00
CA GLN A 203 -26.02 7.95 3.12
C GLN A 203 -25.01 9.04 2.73
N GLU A 204 -25.12 9.60 1.53
CA GLU A 204 -24.26 10.70 1.01
C GLU A 204 -24.28 11.98 1.86
N ARG A 205 -25.21 12.13 2.82
CA ARG A 205 -25.16 13.21 3.82
C ARG A 205 -24.12 12.97 4.92
N ASN A 206 -23.72 11.71 5.13
CA ASN A 206 -22.94 11.26 6.28
C ASN A 206 -21.50 10.85 5.89
N ILE A 207 -20.95 11.45 4.83
CA ILE A 207 -19.62 11.09 4.31
C ILE A 207 -18.51 11.29 5.35
N GLY A 208 -18.65 12.26 6.26
CA GLY A 208 -17.71 12.50 7.36
C GLY A 208 -17.45 11.25 8.23
N SER A 209 -18.35 10.28 8.25
CA SER A 209 -18.13 9.00 8.94
C SER A 209 -17.02 8.15 8.31
N SER A 210 -16.71 8.34 7.03
CA SER A 210 -15.52 7.73 6.40
C SER A 210 -14.20 8.28 6.95
N GLN A 211 -14.22 9.49 7.53
CA GLN A 211 -13.09 10.01 8.30
C GLN A 211 -12.91 9.16 9.57
N TYR A 212 -13.94 9.00 10.41
CA TYR A 212 -13.86 8.19 11.63
C TYR A 212 -13.42 6.73 11.40
N VAL A 213 -13.82 6.13 10.27
CA VAL A 213 -13.33 4.78 9.89
C VAL A 213 -11.85 4.79 9.49
N SER A 214 -11.38 5.86 8.85
CA SER A 214 -9.97 6.04 8.47
C SER A 214 -9.09 6.40 9.69
N ASP A 215 -9.59 7.25 10.58
CA ASP A 215 -9.04 7.57 11.89
C ASP A 215 -8.80 6.27 12.70
N GLY A 216 -9.82 5.41 12.78
CA GLY A 216 -9.72 4.13 13.50
C GLY A 216 -8.64 3.19 12.95
N ILE A 217 -8.38 3.23 11.63
CA ILE A 217 -7.24 2.51 11.03
C ILE A 217 -5.91 3.20 11.31
N LEU A 218 -5.83 4.54 11.30
CA LEU A 218 -4.60 5.25 11.65
C LEU A 218 -4.20 4.99 13.10
N GLY A 219 -5.14 5.03 14.04
CA GLY A 219 -4.92 4.63 15.42
C GLY A 219 -4.49 3.15 15.54
N LEU A 220 -5.15 2.24 14.82
CA LEU A 220 -4.79 0.82 14.83
C LEU A 220 -3.38 0.57 14.24
N LEU A 221 -2.98 1.31 13.20
CA LEU A 221 -1.61 1.27 12.65
C LEU A 221 -0.59 1.83 13.66
N ARG A 222 -0.91 2.89 14.40
CA ARG A 222 -0.03 3.39 15.50
C ARG A 222 0.14 2.33 16.59
N LEU A 223 -0.94 1.64 16.99
CA LEU A 223 -0.89 0.54 17.96
C LEU A 223 -0.03 -0.63 17.48
N LEU A 224 -0.01 -0.95 16.18
CA LEU A 224 0.88 -1.97 15.63
C LEU A 224 2.35 -1.58 15.82
N TYR A 225 2.74 -0.35 15.48
CA TYR A 225 4.12 0.12 15.65
C TYR A 225 4.56 0.28 17.12
N SER A 226 3.63 0.29 18.08
CA SER A 226 3.94 0.35 19.53
C SER A 226 3.81 -0.97 20.27
N THR A 227 3.19 -2.00 19.68
CA THR A 227 2.79 -3.23 20.38
C THR A 227 3.32 -4.49 19.71
N GLU A 228 4.33 -5.11 20.33
CA GLU A 228 4.85 -6.43 19.95
C GLU A 228 3.74 -7.50 19.93
N GLY A 229 3.80 -8.44 18.98
CA GLY A 229 2.81 -9.51 18.80
C GLY A 229 1.45 -9.09 18.20
N LEU A 230 1.13 -7.80 18.14
CA LEU A 230 -0.13 -7.33 17.54
C LEU A 230 -0.18 -7.52 16.01
N HIS A 231 0.99 -7.53 15.37
CA HIS A 231 1.17 -7.76 13.93
C HIS A 231 0.59 -9.08 13.44
N ASP A 232 0.79 -10.18 14.15
CA ASP A 232 0.30 -11.51 13.75
C ASP A 232 -1.24 -11.57 13.79
N ILE A 233 -1.82 -11.01 14.85
CA ILE A 233 -3.27 -10.96 15.06
C ILE A 233 -3.93 -10.10 13.97
N PHE A 234 -3.36 -8.93 13.68
CA PHE A 234 -3.83 -8.05 12.61
C PHE A 234 -3.67 -8.68 11.24
N THR A 235 -2.53 -9.32 10.96
CA THR A 235 -2.27 -10.04 9.70
C THR A 235 -3.26 -11.18 9.50
N ALA A 236 -3.53 -11.98 10.54
CA ALA A 236 -4.49 -13.07 10.49
C ALA A 236 -5.91 -12.57 10.23
N GLU A 237 -6.37 -11.55 10.96
CA GLU A 237 -7.72 -10.98 10.80
C GLU A 237 -7.91 -10.28 9.45
N LEU A 238 -6.92 -9.50 9.00
CA LEU A 238 -6.93 -8.87 7.68
C LEU A 238 -6.97 -9.93 6.57
N THR A 239 -6.10 -10.94 6.65
CA THR A 239 -6.04 -12.06 5.70
C THR A 239 -7.35 -12.84 5.65
N ARG A 240 -7.98 -13.07 6.82
CA ARG A 240 -9.30 -13.71 6.94
C ARG A 240 -10.40 -12.89 6.26
N LEU A 241 -10.45 -11.57 6.48
CA LEU A 241 -11.45 -10.66 5.89
C LEU A 241 -11.31 -10.47 4.37
N VAL A 242 -10.15 -10.81 3.78
CA VAL A 242 -9.91 -10.74 2.32
C VAL A 242 -9.92 -12.11 1.61
N ASP A 243 -10.42 -13.16 2.27
CA ASP A 243 -10.37 -14.57 1.86
C ASP A 243 -8.96 -14.99 1.35
N GLY A 244 -7.92 -14.70 2.14
CA GLY A 244 -6.53 -15.05 1.83
C GLY A 244 -5.90 -14.28 0.66
N ARG A 245 -6.57 -13.26 0.11
CA ARG A 245 -6.13 -12.52 -1.09
C ARG A 245 -5.85 -11.06 -0.77
N LEU A 246 -4.70 -10.77 -0.16
CA LEU A 246 -4.27 -9.44 0.28
C LEU A 246 -4.37 -8.34 -0.80
N GLY A 247 -4.18 -8.69 -2.09
CA GLY A 247 -4.48 -7.80 -3.23
C GLY A 247 -5.93 -7.28 -3.32
N ARG A 248 -6.87 -7.75 -2.48
CA ARG A 248 -8.19 -7.11 -2.27
C ARG A 248 -8.09 -5.78 -1.53
N VAL A 249 -7.11 -5.54 -0.67
CA VAL A 249 -6.98 -4.27 0.06
C VAL A 249 -6.84 -3.11 -0.94
N SER A 250 -6.05 -3.30 -2.01
CA SER A 250 -5.98 -2.33 -3.12
C SER A 250 -7.32 -2.11 -3.86
N ARG A 251 -8.25 -3.07 -3.83
CA ARG A 251 -9.62 -2.91 -4.36
C ARG A 251 -10.53 -2.17 -3.39
N CYS A 252 -10.39 -2.39 -2.08
CA CYS A 252 -11.08 -1.63 -1.05
C CYS A 252 -10.67 -0.16 -1.13
N ILE A 253 -9.37 0.15 -1.11
CA ILE A 253 -8.85 1.53 -1.30
C ILE A 253 -9.36 2.16 -2.60
N ALA A 254 -9.40 1.43 -3.72
CA ALA A 254 -10.00 1.94 -4.95
C ALA A 254 -11.50 2.25 -4.79
N ALA A 255 -12.26 1.41 -4.10
CA ALA A 255 -13.69 1.61 -3.83
C ALA A 255 -13.95 2.75 -2.83
N HIS A 256 -13.08 2.94 -1.83
CA HIS A 256 -13.09 4.07 -0.90
C HIS A 256 -12.96 5.39 -1.67
N THR A 257 -11.88 5.54 -2.43
CA THR A 257 -11.64 6.73 -3.23
C THR A 257 -12.76 6.97 -4.25
N ASN A 258 -13.24 5.93 -4.94
CA ASN A 258 -14.36 6.06 -5.88
C ASN A 258 -15.68 6.48 -5.20
N PHE A 259 -15.93 6.06 -3.96
CA PHE A 259 -17.10 6.48 -3.19
C PHE A 259 -17.04 7.98 -2.86
N LEU A 260 -15.88 8.46 -2.39
CA LEU A 260 -15.63 9.89 -2.15
C LEU A 260 -15.76 10.71 -3.45
N VAL A 261 -15.12 10.28 -4.55
CA VAL A 261 -15.28 10.90 -5.89
C VAL A 261 -16.76 11.00 -6.30
N GLN A 262 -17.52 9.90 -6.18
CA GLN A 262 -18.93 9.86 -6.58
C GLN A 262 -19.83 10.71 -5.68
N ALA A 263 -19.52 10.81 -4.40
CA ALA A 263 -20.31 11.59 -3.46
C ALA A 263 -20.05 13.11 -3.65
N GLN A 264 -18.79 13.52 -3.87
CA GLN A 264 -18.45 14.89 -4.25
C GLN A 264 -19.07 15.27 -5.61
N ALA A 265 -19.07 14.35 -6.59
CA ALA A 265 -19.73 14.56 -7.88
C ALA A 265 -21.27 14.66 -7.80
N LYS A 266 -21.88 14.17 -6.70
CA LYS A 266 -23.31 14.38 -6.36
C LYS A 266 -23.57 15.70 -5.62
N GLY A 267 -22.56 16.56 -5.47
CA GLY A 267 -22.67 17.84 -4.78
C GLY A 267 -22.56 17.76 -3.25
N ALA A 268 -22.12 16.64 -2.69
CA ALA A 268 -21.88 16.54 -1.25
C ALA A 268 -20.55 17.22 -0.87
N LEU A 269 -20.57 18.03 0.19
CA LEU A 269 -19.41 18.76 0.68
C LEU A 269 -18.48 17.81 1.46
N ILE A 270 -17.42 17.33 0.81
CA ILE A 270 -16.36 16.54 1.46
C ILE A 270 -15.29 17.51 1.97
N ALA A 271 -15.04 17.50 3.29
CA ALA A 271 -13.98 18.30 3.90
C ALA A 271 -12.59 17.76 3.53
N GLY A 272 -11.59 18.64 3.43
CA GLY A 272 -10.20 18.25 3.17
C GLY A 272 -9.66 17.24 4.18
N SER A 273 -10.08 17.30 5.45
CA SER A 273 -9.75 16.30 6.47
C SER A 273 -10.20 14.89 6.08
N THR A 274 -11.42 14.74 5.54
CA THR A 274 -11.92 13.42 5.12
C THR A 274 -11.09 12.84 3.96
N TRP A 275 -10.59 13.69 3.07
CA TRP A 275 -9.64 13.30 2.02
C TRP A 275 -8.24 12.98 2.55
N GLU A 276 -7.73 13.80 3.47
CA GLU A 276 -6.41 13.63 4.13
C GLU A 276 -6.38 12.29 4.87
N THR A 277 -7.31 12.09 5.80
CA THR A 277 -7.30 10.95 6.70
C THR A 277 -7.52 9.65 5.93
N HIS A 278 -8.35 9.66 4.87
CA HIS A 278 -8.50 8.53 3.95
C HIS A 278 -7.18 8.20 3.22
N PHE A 279 -6.52 9.19 2.60
CA PHE A 279 -5.26 8.93 1.89
C PHE A 279 -4.11 8.58 2.84
N CYS A 280 -4.10 9.13 4.05
CA CYS A 280 -3.16 8.81 5.11
C CYS A 280 -3.34 7.36 5.60
N ALA A 281 -4.58 6.93 5.88
CA ALA A 281 -4.91 5.56 6.24
C ALA A 281 -4.59 4.56 5.11
N ALA A 282 -4.94 4.91 3.86
CA ALA A 282 -4.64 4.09 2.69
C ALA A 282 -3.13 3.95 2.43
N HIS A 283 -2.35 5.01 2.64
CA HIS A 283 -0.89 4.98 2.57
C HIS A 283 -0.31 4.10 3.69
N GLY A 284 -0.66 4.36 4.96
CA GLY A 284 -0.13 3.60 6.09
C GLY A 284 -0.45 2.11 6.03
N MET A 285 -1.67 1.76 5.63
CA MET A 285 -2.09 0.38 5.39
C MET A 285 -1.26 -0.27 4.27
N LEU A 286 -1.04 0.42 3.15
CA LEU A 286 -0.27 -0.17 2.05
C LEU A 286 1.24 -0.22 2.31
N ALA A 287 1.81 0.72 3.07
CA ALA A 287 3.22 0.69 3.49
C ALA A 287 3.49 -0.46 4.48
N TYR A 288 2.60 -0.66 5.46
CA TYR A 288 2.66 -1.86 6.32
C TYR A 288 2.59 -3.15 5.50
N LEU A 289 1.71 -3.17 4.50
CA LEU A 289 1.50 -4.34 3.64
C LEU A 289 2.64 -4.59 2.65
N THR A 290 3.27 -3.57 2.04
CA THR A 290 4.45 -3.75 1.17
C THR A 290 5.68 -4.17 1.96
N ALA A 291 5.84 -3.69 3.19
CA ALA A 291 6.95 -4.05 4.08
C ALA A 291 6.88 -5.48 4.65
N SER A 292 5.80 -6.23 4.40
CA SER A 292 5.62 -7.59 4.94
C SER A 292 5.10 -8.63 3.93
N MET A 293 4.63 -8.23 2.74
CA MET A 293 3.85 -9.11 1.84
C MET A 293 3.89 -8.66 0.36
N ASP A 294 4.14 -9.57 -0.60
CA ASP A 294 4.04 -9.27 -2.05
C ASP A 294 2.59 -9.01 -2.50
N ILE A 295 2.20 -7.72 -2.50
CA ILE A 295 0.82 -7.32 -2.74
C ILE A 295 0.61 -6.72 -4.13
N HIS A 296 -0.05 -7.52 -4.96
CA HIS A 296 -0.36 -7.20 -6.34
C HIS A 296 -1.50 -6.15 -6.49
N VAL A 297 -1.15 -4.88 -6.30
CA VAL A 297 -1.97 -3.68 -6.57
C VAL A 297 -2.59 -3.71 -7.97
N ARG A 298 -3.85 -3.31 -8.12
CA ARG A 298 -4.58 -3.29 -9.41
C ARG A 298 -4.58 -1.91 -10.08
N ARG A 299 -4.68 -1.88 -11.42
CA ARG A 299 -4.82 -0.62 -12.21
C ARG A 299 -5.93 0.31 -11.68
N SER A 300 -7.04 -0.26 -11.21
CA SER A 300 -8.14 0.51 -10.61
C SER A 300 -7.70 1.33 -9.39
N ALA A 301 -6.77 0.83 -8.56
CA ALA A 301 -6.25 1.58 -7.42
C ALA A 301 -5.47 2.82 -7.88
N PHE A 302 -4.62 2.68 -8.90
CA PHE A 302 -3.93 3.81 -9.51
C PHE A 302 -4.91 4.85 -10.07
N THR A 303 -5.82 4.44 -10.97
CA THR A 303 -6.78 5.37 -11.59
C THR A 303 -7.66 6.07 -10.56
N SER A 304 -8.16 5.35 -9.53
CA SER A 304 -8.94 5.94 -8.46
C SER A 304 -8.13 6.92 -7.62
N SER A 305 -6.94 6.53 -7.13
CA SER A 305 -6.10 7.41 -6.30
C SER A 305 -5.61 8.65 -7.05
N ILE A 306 -5.30 8.53 -8.35
CA ILE A 306 -4.97 9.67 -9.22
C ILE A 306 -6.19 10.58 -9.39
N SER A 307 -7.40 10.03 -9.57
CA SER A 307 -8.63 10.83 -9.64
C SER A 307 -8.94 11.56 -8.33
N GLY A 308 -8.70 10.94 -7.17
CA GLY A 308 -8.86 11.61 -5.88
C GLY A 308 -7.80 12.69 -5.65
N ALA A 309 -6.53 12.41 -5.96
CA ALA A 309 -5.45 13.38 -5.90
C ALA A 309 -5.74 14.63 -6.74
N ARG A 310 -6.32 14.49 -7.94
CA ARG A 310 -6.78 15.63 -8.77
C ARG A 310 -7.87 16.46 -8.11
N LEU A 311 -8.88 15.84 -7.49
CA LEU A 311 -9.93 16.58 -6.78
C LEU A 311 -9.36 17.36 -5.59
N CYS A 312 -8.39 16.77 -4.87
CA CYS A 312 -7.65 17.43 -3.81
C CYS A 312 -6.84 18.63 -4.34
N LEU A 313 -6.09 18.46 -5.43
CA LEU A 313 -5.32 19.54 -6.09
C LEU A 313 -6.20 20.64 -6.70
N ALA A 314 -7.42 20.31 -7.16
CA ALA A 314 -8.39 21.29 -7.64
C ALA A 314 -8.90 22.20 -6.51
N ASN A 315 -8.80 21.76 -5.25
CA ASN A 315 -9.16 22.52 -4.05
C ASN A 315 -7.92 22.98 -3.26
N ARG A 316 -6.80 23.29 -3.95
CA ARG A 316 -5.50 23.68 -3.35
C ARG A 316 -5.52 24.86 -2.38
N ASP A 317 -6.59 25.66 -2.38
CA ASP A 317 -6.75 26.80 -1.48
C ASP A 317 -7.14 26.34 -0.05
N ASP A 318 -7.57 25.08 0.12
CA ASP A 318 -7.69 24.38 1.40
C ASP A 318 -6.39 23.60 1.71
N PRO A 319 -5.67 23.94 2.82
CA PRO A 319 -4.46 23.24 3.22
C PRO A 319 -4.65 21.74 3.47
N LEU A 320 -5.82 21.30 3.93
CA LEU A 320 -6.09 19.88 4.20
C LEU A 320 -6.28 19.11 2.90
N SER A 321 -6.95 19.69 1.90
CA SER A 321 -6.98 19.14 0.53
C SER A 321 -5.57 19.07 -0.07
N LEU A 322 -4.70 20.06 0.16
CA LEU A 322 -3.32 20.01 -0.33
C LEU A 322 -2.49 18.89 0.34
N GLU A 323 -2.64 18.68 1.66
CA GLU A 323 -1.98 17.58 2.37
C GLU A 323 -2.56 16.21 1.96
N ALA A 324 -3.87 16.13 1.70
CA ALA A 324 -4.49 14.93 1.13
C ALA A 324 -3.91 14.55 -0.23
N ALA A 325 -3.64 15.54 -1.10
CA ALA A 325 -2.92 15.31 -2.35
C ALA A 325 -1.49 14.79 -2.10
N ARG A 326 -0.79 15.31 -1.10
CA ARG A 326 0.55 14.81 -0.71
C ARG A 326 0.49 13.35 -0.24
N HIS A 327 -0.47 12.99 0.61
CA HIS A 327 -0.69 11.59 1.03
C HIS A 327 -1.09 10.68 -0.13
N ALA A 328 -1.86 11.18 -1.11
CA ALA A 328 -2.15 10.45 -2.35
C ALA A 328 -0.90 10.23 -3.20
N VAL A 329 0.06 11.17 -3.24
CA VAL A 329 1.36 10.96 -3.91
C VAL A 329 2.23 9.96 -3.14
N LYS A 330 2.31 10.06 -1.81
CA LYS A 330 3.01 9.05 -0.97
C LYS A 330 2.47 7.65 -1.26
N LEU A 331 1.15 7.48 -1.23
CA LEU A 331 0.43 6.27 -1.63
C LEU A 331 0.82 5.80 -3.05
N LEU A 332 0.76 6.67 -4.06
CA LEU A 332 1.08 6.30 -5.44
C LEU A 332 2.55 5.90 -5.64
N SER A 333 3.46 6.61 -4.97
CA SER A 333 4.90 6.34 -4.96
C SER A 333 5.19 4.98 -4.33
N GLU A 334 4.57 4.67 -3.19
CA GLU A 334 4.74 3.40 -2.49
C GLU A 334 4.18 2.21 -3.30
N ASN A 335 2.98 2.35 -3.88
CA ASN A 335 2.40 1.35 -4.81
C ASN A 335 3.27 1.10 -6.06
N MET A 336 4.23 1.97 -6.38
CA MET A 336 5.14 1.84 -7.52
C MET A 336 6.56 1.39 -7.15
N THR A 337 7.03 1.72 -5.93
CA THR A 337 8.41 1.48 -5.49
C THR A 337 8.54 0.27 -4.57
N GLY A 338 7.70 0.13 -3.55
CA GLY A 338 7.70 -1.00 -2.60
C GLY A 338 7.20 -2.33 -3.19
N LEU A 339 7.27 -2.51 -4.51
CA LEU A 339 6.85 -3.72 -5.22
C LEU A 339 7.81 -4.02 -6.38
N ARG A 340 8.47 -5.18 -6.29
CA ARG A 340 9.51 -5.74 -7.21
C ARG A 340 9.12 -5.80 -8.70
N SER A 341 7.88 -5.44 -9.05
CA SER A 341 7.27 -5.68 -10.35
C SER A 341 6.97 -4.36 -11.08
N LEU A 342 7.80 -4.02 -12.06
CA LEU A 342 7.61 -2.87 -12.98
C LEU A 342 6.26 -2.88 -13.75
N ARG A 343 5.49 -3.97 -13.63
CA ARG A 343 4.07 -4.04 -14.02
C ARG A 343 3.22 -2.98 -13.29
N GLN A 344 3.60 -2.56 -12.09
CA GLN A 344 2.93 -1.48 -11.35
C GLN A 344 3.22 -0.10 -11.96
N THR A 345 4.47 0.19 -12.30
CA THR A 345 4.85 1.38 -13.09
C THR A 345 4.08 1.46 -14.41
N VAL A 346 3.91 0.33 -15.11
CA VAL A 346 3.07 0.23 -16.32
C VAL A 346 1.59 0.51 -16.02
N ARG A 347 1.04 0.02 -14.90
CA ARG A 347 -0.37 0.25 -14.50
C ARG A 347 -0.62 1.71 -14.10
N ALA A 348 0.34 2.37 -13.45
CA ALA A 348 0.27 3.80 -13.13
C ALA A 348 0.33 4.68 -14.38
N LEU A 349 1.22 4.35 -15.34
CA LEU A 349 1.26 5.00 -16.66
C LEU A 349 -0.04 4.82 -17.46
N GLN A 350 -0.71 3.67 -17.29
CA GLN A 350 -2.06 3.41 -17.81
C GLN A 350 -3.18 4.00 -16.92
N GLY A 351 -2.87 4.62 -15.79
CA GLY A 351 -3.79 5.32 -14.89
C GLY A 351 -3.62 6.83 -14.93
N ASP A 352 -2.87 7.36 -15.90
CA ASP A 352 -2.65 8.78 -16.16
C ASP A 352 -1.85 9.49 -15.05
N ILE A 353 -0.84 8.78 -14.51
CA ILE A 353 0.14 9.31 -13.54
C ILE A 353 1.02 10.43 -14.14
N LEU A 354 1.28 10.39 -15.45
CA LEU A 354 2.10 11.41 -16.13
C LEU A 354 1.39 12.76 -16.17
N ASP A 355 0.08 12.76 -16.46
CA ASP A 355 -0.76 13.95 -16.36
C ASP A 355 -0.67 14.55 -14.95
N LEU A 356 -0.77 13.71 -13.90
CA LEU A 356 -0.70 14.17 -12.50
C LEU A 356 0.68 14.74 -12.15
N MET A 357 1.74 14.15 -12.69
CA MET A 357 3.10 14.65 -12.53
C MET A 357 3.36 16.03 -13.15
N ILE A 358 2.54 16.48 -14.10
CA ILE A 358 2.63 17.84 -14.67
C ILE A 358 1.89 18.84 -13.77
N GLU A 359 0.79 18.42 -13.15
CA GLU A 359 0.00 19.23 -12.21
C GLU A 359 0.80 19.48 -10.90
N LEU A 360 1.45 18.45 -10.38
CA LEU A 360 2.06 18.40 -9.04
C LEU A 360 3.12 19.48 -8.74
N PRO A 361 4.12 19.80 -9.60
CA PRO A 361 5.13 20.83 -9.35
C PRO A 361 4.59 22.26 -9.21
N SER A 362 3.33 22.49 -9.61
CA SER A 362 2.67 23.79 -9.39
C SER A 362 2.18 23.97 -7.95
N ALA A 363 1.79 22.88 -7.27
CA ALA A 363 1.11 22.90 -5.98
C ALA A 363 1.97 22.40 -4.80
N LEU A 364 2.82 21.39 -5.03
CA LEU A 364 3.59 20.70 -3.99
C LEU A 364 5.10 20.82 -4.24
N ARG A 365 5.59 22.05 -4.38
CA ARG A 365 7.01 22.33 -4.68
C ARG A 365 7.94 21.78 -3.60
N GLY A 366 8.91 20.99 -4.02
CA GLY A 366 9.95 20.43 -3.14
C GLY A 366 9.54 19.19 -2.34
N ASP A 367 8.34 18.63 -2.57
CA ASP A 367 7.93 17.42 -1.84
C ASP A 367 8.74 16.19 -2.27
N GLU A 368 9.34 15.51 -1.30
CA GLU A 368 10.20 14.34 -1.53
C GLU A 368 9.45 13.19 -2.21
N SER A 369 8.16 12.99 -1.90
CA SER A 369 7.34 11.92 -2.48
C SER A 369 7.21 12.05 -4.00
N ILE A 370 7.16 13.30 -4.49
CA ILE A 370 7.14 13.63 -5.93
C ILE A 370 8.50 13.35 -6.55
N VAL A 371 9.60 13.71 -5.86
CA VAL A 371 10.97 13.42 -6.33
C VAL A 371 11.23 11.90 -6.36
N LYS A 372 10.79 11.14 -5.35
CA LYS A 372 10.84 9.65 -5.32
C LYS A 372 10.07 9.06 -6.50
N LEU A 373 8.83 9.52 -6.72
CA LEU A 373 7.97 9.07 -7.81
C LEU A 373 8.58 9.37 -9.20
N ALA A 374 9.12 10.58 -9.38
CA ALA A 374 9.73 11.01 -10.63
C ALA A 374 11.01 10.23 -10.94
N ARG A 375 11.91 10.12 -9.95
CA ARG A 375 13.15 9.34 -10.03
C ARG A 375 12.84 7.89 -10.40
N HIS A 376 11.92 7.23 -9.69
CA HIS A 376 11.50 5.87 -10.01
C HIS A 376 10.94 5.73 -11.44
N LEU A 377 10.13 6.68 -11.91
CA LEU A 377 9.61 6.65 -13.27
C LEU A 377 10.70 6.81 -14.32
N GLN A 378 11.67 7.72 -14.10
CA GLN A 378 12.85 7.89 -14.93
C GLN A 378 13.72 6.63 -14.96
N ASP A 379 14.02 6.09 -13.78
CA ASP A 379 14.89 4.94 -13.56
C ASP A 379 14.20 3.61 -13.92
N SER A 380 12.91 3.64 -14.28
CA SER A 380 12.18 2.54 -14.91
C SER A 380 12.21 2.58 -16.46
N LEU A 381 12.70 3.65 -17.10
CA LEU A 381 12.64 3.84 -18.56
C LEU A 381 13.55 2.88 -19.37
N TRP A 382 14.50 2.21 -18.72
CA TRP A 382 15.26 1.11 -19.36
C TRP A 382 14.38 -0.12 -19.63
N CYS A 383 13.20 -0.25 -19.03
CA CYS A 383 12.32 -1.40 -19.27
C CYS A 383 11.39 -1.15 -20.47
N PRO A 384 11.46 -1.93 -21.58
CA PRO A 384 10.65 -1.71 -22.78
C PRO A 384 9.14 -1.66 -22.53
N SER A 385 8.62 -2.39 -21.53
CA SER A 385 7.20 -2.34 -21.20
C SER A 385 6.78 -1.02 -20.52
N VAL A 386 7.62 -0.47 -19.64
CA VAL A 386 7.44 0.87 -19.06
C VAL A 386 7.61 1.92 -20.15
N LEU A 387 8.69 1.87 -20.91
CA LEU A 387 9.01 2.82 -21.98
C LEU A 387 7.92 2.90 -23.07
N ARG A 388 7.30 1.77 -23.44
CA ARG A 388 6.14 1.74 -24.36
C ARG A 388 4.86 2.30 -23.73
N ALA A 389 4.61 2.06 -22.44
CA ALA A 389 3.48 2.67 -21.73
C ALA A 389 3.66 4.18 -21.60
N PHE A 390 4.87 4.62 -21.24
CA PHE A 390 5.28 6.01 -21.16
C PHE A 390 5.07 6.72 -22.50
N ARG A 391 5.57 6.14 -23.61
CA ARG A 391 5.36 6.69 -24.96
C ARG A 391 3.87 6.94 -25.25
N LYS A 392 2.99 6.00 -24.89
CA LYS A 392 1.54 6.14 -25.14
C LYS A 392 0.96 7.34 -24.38
N SER A 393 1.27 7.47 -23.09
CA SER A 393 0.73 8.54 -22.25
C SER A 393 1.35 9.90 -22.56
N TYR A 394 2.66 9.94 -22.88
CA TYR A 394 3.36 11.12 -23.40
C TYR A 394 2.76 11.62 -24.72
N ASP A 395 2.52 10.73 -25.69
CA ASP A 395 1.88 11.11 -26.96
C ASP A 395 0.45 11.62 -26.74
N ALA A 396 -0.31 11.01 -25.82
CA ALA A 396 -1.64 11.49 -25.45
C ALA A 396 -1.63 12.87 -24.77
N LEU A 397 -0.55 13.23 -24.05
CA LEU A 397 -0.36 14.57 -23.47
C LEU A 397 0.02 15.61 -24.54
N VAL A 398 0.95 15.27 -25.45
CA VAL A 398 1.33 16.13 -26.59
C VAL A 398 0.11 16.41 -27.48
N LEU A 399 -0.69 15.39 -27.81
CA LEU A 399 -1.91 15.53 -28.62
C LEU A 399 -3.00 16.38 -27.96
N ARG A 400 -2.95 16.58 -26.63
CA ARG A 400 -3.85 17.47 -25.89
C ARG A 400 -3.25 18.86 -25.62
N GLY A 401 -2.01 19.13 -26.06
CA GLY A 401 -1.31 20.38 -25.75
C GLY A 401 -0.87 20.53 -24.29
N ALA A 402 -0.95 19.47 -23.48
CA ALA A 402 -0.63 19.50 -22.05
C ALA A 402 0.88 19.36 -21.74
N LEU A 403 1.71 19.12 -22.77
CA LEU A 403 3.17 19.20 -22.71
C LEU A 403 3.63 20.39 -23.56
N ASP A 404 3.37 21.59 -23.05
CA ASP A 404 3.79 22.86 -23.64
C ASP A 404 5.18 23.29 -23.13
N GLU A 405 5.62 24.50 -23.50
CA GLU A 405 6.87 25.07 -22.99
C GLU A 405 6.83 25.34 -21.48
N THR A 406 5.65 25.64 -20.90
CA THR A 406 5.47 25.87 -19.47
C THR A 406 5.65 24.58 -18.66
N ALA A 407 5.02 23.48 -19.08
CA ALA A 407 5.22 22.16 -18.47
C ALA A 407 6.68 21.68 -18.59
N LEU A 408 7.37 22.04 -19.68
CA LEU A 408 8.79 21.74 -19.88
C LEU A 408 9.76 22.75 -19.24
N ALA A 409 9.25 23.82 -18.59
CA ALA A 409 10.07 24.71 -17.77
C ALA A 409 10.38 24.11 -16.39
N ASP A 410 9.51 23.25 -15.87
CA ASP A 410 9.78 22.48 -14.65
C ASP A 410 11.01 21.55 -14.83
N PRO A 411 12.06 21.66 -13.98
CA PRO A 411 13.28 20.88 -14.14
C PRO A 411 13.06 19.36 -14.12
N MET A 412 12.11 18.87 -13.30
CA MET A 412 11.85 17.45 -13.13
C MET A 412 11.13 16.85 -14.35
N THR A 413 10.09 17.52 -14.84
CA THR A 413 9.34 17.15 -16.05
C THR A 413 10.23 17.23 -17.29
N ARG A 414 11.08 18.25 -17.37
CA ARG A 414 12.09 18.42 -18.44
C ARG A 414 13.12 17.29 -18.46
N ASP A 415 13.67 16.90 -17.31
CA ASP A 415 14.63 15.79 -17.23
C ASP A 415 13.95 14.44 -17.54
N LEU A 416 12.76 14.19 -16.99
CA LEU A 416 11.97 12.99 -17.32
C LEU A 416 11.67 12.89 -18.83
N ALA A 417 11.27 13.99 -19.48
CA ALA A 417 11.06 14.04 -20.92
C ALA A 417 12.38 13.85 -21.72
N SER A 418 13.52 14.29 -21.18
CA SER A 418 14.84 14.16 -21.80
C SER A 418 15.39 12.74 -21.72
N ARG A 419 15.37 12.14 -20.52
CA ARG A 419 15.65 10.71 -20.29
C ARG A 419 14.73 9.84 -21.15
N PHE A 420 13.44 10.16 -21.25
CA PHE A 420 12.49 9.48 -22.14
C PHE A 420 12.90 9.54 -23.62
N LYS A 421 13.20 10.73 -24.16
CA LYS A 421 13.65 10.89 -25.56
C LYS A 421 14.92 10.07 -25.85
N LEU A 422 15.85 10.02 -24.89
CA LEU A 422 17.10 9.26 -24.97
C LEU A 422 16.87 7.74 -25.01
N TYR A 423 16.06 7.20 -24.10
CA TYR A 423 15.70 5.78 -24.08
C TYR A 423 14.84 5.39 -25.29
N TRP A 424 13.89 6.22 -25.70
CA TRP A 424 13.04 5.95 -26.87
C TRP A 424 13.85 5.88 -28.18
N LYS A 425 14.81 6.79 -28.40
CA LYS A 425 15.74 6.73 -29.55
C LYS A 425 16.54 5.43 -29.54
N THR A 426 17.06 5.03 -28.38
CA THR A 426 17.83 3.80 -28.22
C THR A 426 16.97 2.56 -28.49
N TYR A 427 15.73 2.54 -28.00
CA TYR A 427 14.77 1.45 -28.16
C TYR A 427 14.29 1.30 -29.62
N ALA A 428 14.08 2.41 -30.33
CA ALA A 428 13.70 2.38 -31.74
C ALA A 428 14.76 1.68 -32.60
N VAL A 429 16.04 2.02 -32.40
CA VAL A 429 17.17 1.36 -33.07
C VAL A 429 17.25 -0.11 -32.67
N PHE A 430 17.24 -0.43 -31.37
CA PHE A 430 17.28 -1.80 -30.86
C PHE A 430 16.20 -2.72 -31.48
N ARG A 431 14.97 -2.20 -31.63
CA ARG A 431 13.82 -2.92 -32.21
C ARG A 431 13.95 -3.17 -33.72
N GLN A 432 14.67 -2.30 -34.43
CA GLN A 432 14.93 -2.41 -35.88
C GLN A 432 16.12 -3.32 -36.18
N ASP A 433 17.26 -3.06 -35.53
CA ASP A 433 18.56 -3.72 -35.69
C ASP A 433 18.48 -5.24 -35.44
N ARG A 434 17.89 -5.61 -34.30
CA ARG A 434 17.81 -6.99 -33.78
C ARG A 434 19.14 -7.76 -33.73
N GLY A 435 20.30 -7.13 -33.95
CA GLY A 435 21.60 -7.78 -34.07
C GLY A 435 21.96 -8.75 -32.94
N TRP A 436 21.43 -8.56 -31.72
CA TRP A 436 21.57 -9.51 -30.62
C TRP A 436 21.14 -10.95 -30.99
N LYS A 437 20.13 -11.12 -31.84
CA LYS A 437 19.68 -12.44 -32.33
C LYS A 437 20.67 -13.14 -33.26
N ARG A 438 21.58 -12.40 -33.88
CA ARG A 438 22.64 -12.89 -34.76
C ARG A 438 23.99 -12.99 -34.04
N ALA A 439 24.11 -12.39 -32.86
CA ALA A 439 25.32 -12.34 -32.05
C ALA A 439 25.32 -13.34 -30.87
N VAL A 440 24.17 -13.91 -30.51
CA VAL A 440 24.04 -14.96 -29.48
C VAL A 440 24.05 -16.34 -30.15
N PRO A 441 24.94 -17.27 -29.74
CA PRO A 441 25.07 -18.58 -30.37
C PRO A 441 23.86 -19.49 -30.13
N CYS A 442 23.72 -20.51 -30.98
CA CYS A 442 22.78 -21.61 -30.80
C CYS A 442 23.36 -22.65 -29.82
N TYR A 443 22.51 -23.24 -28.98
CA TYR A 443 22.85 -24.35 -28.06
C TYR A 443 22.57 -25.74 -28.65
N GLY A 444 21.97 -25.83 -29.84
CA GLY A 444 21.71 -27.12 -30.50
C GLY A 444 22.97 -27.67 -31.16
N ARG A 445 23.43 -28.86 -30.75
CA ARG A 445 24.62 -29.53 -31.30
C ARG A 445 24.36 -30.22 -32.66
N ALA A 446 23.69 -29.53 -33.58
CA ALA A 446 23.42 -30.02 -34.95
C ALA A 446 24.52 -29.52 -35.89
N GLU A 447 25.24 -30.43 -36.57
CA GLU A 447 26.65 -30.19 -36.92
C GLU A 447 26.92 -29.06 -37.94
N ASP A 448 26.05 -28.81 -38.94
CA ASP A 448 26.35 -27.84 -40.02
C ASP A 448 25.24 -26.84 -40.41
N ASP A 449 23.97 -27.00 -39.96
CA ASP A 449 22.85 -26.13 -40.39
C ASP A 449 22.23 -25.33 -39.21
N HIS A 450 22.52 -24.03 -39.18
CA HIS A 450 22.03 -23.08 -38.19
C HIS A 450 21.45 -21.82 -38.84
N GLY A 451 20.21 -21.49 -38.49
CA GLY A 451 19.53 -20.28 -38.96
C GLY A 451 20.01 -18.99 -38.27
N GLU A 452 20.04 -17.87 -39.00
CA GLU A 452 20.65 -16.61 -38.57
C GLU A 452 20.07 -15.97 -37.29
N GLU A 453 18.76 -16.06 -37.04
CA GLU A 453 18.13 -15.48 -35.83
C GLU A 453 17.87 -16.56 -34.77
N VAL A 454 18.53 -16.47 -33.61
CA VAL A 454 18.12 -17.29 -32.45
C VAL A 454 16.77 -16.84 -31.85
N LYS A 455 16.09 -17.82 -31.27
CA LYS A 455 14.93 -17.69 -30.38
C LYS A 455 15.35 -18.16 -28.98
N PRO A 456 15.02 -17.41 -27.93
CA PRO A 456 15.37 -17.80 -26.57
C PRO A 456 14.46 -18.88 -26.00
N CYS A 457 15.01 -19.73 -25.15
CA CYS A 457 14.21 -20.49 -24.19
C CYS A 457 13.56 -19.51 -23.17
N PRO A 458 12.34 -19.78 -22.66
CA PRO A 458 11.71 -18.91 -21.67
C PRO A 458 12.53 -18.65 -20.39
N CYS A 459 13.42 -19.58 -20.00
CA CYS A 459 14.38 -19.40 -18.88
C CYS A 459 15.44 -18.31 -19.15
N GLY A 460 15.65 -17.88 -20.39
CA GLY A 460 16.71 -16.94 -20.79
C GLY A 460 18.13 -17.52 -20.79
N LYS A 461 18.41 -18.62 -20.08
CA LYS A 461 19.74 -19.26 -19.99
C LYS A 461 20.28 -19.70 -21.36
N VAL A 462 19.42 -20.17 -22.28
CA VAL A 462 19.84 -20.83 -23.55
C VAL A 462 18.99 -20.42 -24.77
N PHE A 463 19.56 -20.59 -25.96
CA PHE A 463 19.09 -20.00 -27.23
C PHE A 463 19.17 -20.98 -28.41
N TYR A 464 18.20 -20.92 -29.33
CA TYR A 464 18.05 -21.89 -30.42
C TYR A 464 17.65 -21.22 -31.74
N CYS A 465 18.35 -21.50 -32.84
CA CYS A 465 17.98 -21.02 -34.17
C CYS A 465 16.71 -21.71 -34.72
N SER A 466 16.50 -22.98 -34.38
CA SER A 466 15.40 -23.81 -34.86
C SER A 466 14.71 -24.58 -33.73
N VAL A 467 13.50 -25.07 -33.99
CA VAL A 467 12.76 -25.94 -33.05
C VAL A 467 13.48 -27.29 -32.87
N GLU A 468 14.22 -27.75 -33.87
CA GLU A 468 14.98 -29.00 -33.79
C GLU A 468 16.24 -28.86 -32.94
N CYS A 469 16.98 -27.76 -33.07
CA CYS A 469 18.06 -27.40 -32.15
C CYS A 469 17.55 -27.27 -30.71
N GLN A 470 16.35 -26.72 -30.51
CA GLN A 470 15.69 -26.73 -29.20
C GLN A 470 15.40 -28.16 -28.73
N ARG A 471 14.81 -29.01 -29.57
CA ARG A 471 14.41 -30.38 -29.21
C ARG A 471 15.60 -31.24 -28.79
N ILE A 472 16.67 -31.24 -29.59
CA ILE A 472 17.90 -32.01 -29.33
C ILE A 472 18.52 -31.60 -27.97
N HIS A 473 18.74 -30.30 -27.75
CA HIS A 473 19.34 -29.81 -26.51
C HIS A 473 18.40 -29.94 -25.29
N TRP A 474 17.08 -29.85 -25.51
CA TRP A 474 16.09 -30.09 -24.46
C TRP A 474 16.09 -31.56 -24.03
N GLU A 475 16.03 -32.51 -24.96
CA GLU A 475 16.00 -33.94 -24.66
C GLU A 475 17.34 -34.48 -24.09
N ALA A 476 18.48 -33.84 -24.41
CA ALA A 476 19.80 -34.26 -23.95
C ALA A 476 20.27 -33.67 -22.62
N GLU A 477 19.84 -32.45 -22.28
CA GLU A 477 20.49 -31.64 -21.22
C GLU A 477 19.48 -30.67 -20.57
N HIS A 478 18.94 -29.72 -21.33
CA HIS A 478 18.27 -28.56 -20.74
C HIS A 478 16.86 -28.82 -20.16
N ARG A 479 16.23 -29.97 -20.40
CA ARG A 479 14.90 -30.26 -19.84
C ARG A 479 14.87 -30.18 -18.32
N ASP A 480 15.91 -30.71 -17.68
CA ASP A 480 15.96 -30.88 -16.23
C ASP A 480 16.60 -29.63 -15.55
N ASP A 481 17.47 -28.92 -16.26
CA ASP A 481 18.06 -27.63 -15.84
C ASP A 481 17.15 -26.39 -16.08
N CYS A 482 15.95 -26.56 -16.67
CA CYS A 482 15.12 -25.43 -17.08
C CYS A 482 14.35 -24.77 -15.92
N CYS A 483 15.04 -23.92 -15.15
CA CYS A 483 14.50 -23.13 -14.03
C CYS A 483 13.32 -22.17 -14.36
N TYR A 484 12.78 -22.19 -15.58
CA TYR A 484 11.70 -21.30 -15.99
C TYR A 484 10.40 -21.49 -15.20
N ARG A 485 10.10 -22.74 -14.78
CA ARG A 485 8.84 -23.03 -14.08
C ARG A 485 8.81 -22.41 -12.69
N ASP A 486 9.94 -22.46 -12.00
CA ASP A 486 10.06 -22.18 -10.57
C ASP A 486 10.57 -20.75 -10.34
N ALA A 487 11.53 -20.32 -11.17
CA ALA A 487 12.21 -19.03 -11.03
C ALA A 487 12.15 -18.14 -12.30
N GLY A 488 11.49 -18.57 -13.38
CA GLY A 488 11.25 -17.73 -14.55
C GLY A 488 12.50 -17.43 -15.39
N ALA A 489 12.57 -16.22 -15.96
CA ALA A 489 13.71 -15.82 -16.79
C ALA A 489 14.90 -15.38 -15.90
N PHE A 490 16.04 -16.06 -16.04
CA PHE A 490 17.28 -15.89 -15.24
C PHE A 490 17.06 -15.91 -13.72
N GLY A 491 16.08 -16.67 -13.23
CA GLY A 491 15.75 -16.69 -11.81
C GLY A 491 14.94 -15.47 -11.30
N LEU A 492 14.71 -14.45 -12.13
CA LEU A 492 14.11 -13.17 -11.71
C LEU A 492 12.58 -13.21 -11.52
N HIS A 493 12.00 -14.40 -11.28
CA HIS A 493 10.55 -14.69 -11.08
C HIS A 493 9.58 -13.97 -12.03
N GLY A 494 10.04 -13.61 -13.24
CA GLY A 494 9.27 -12.85 -14.23
C GLY A 494 9.02 -11.37 -13.89
N ALA A 495 9.79 -10.78 -12.94
CA ALA A 495 9.85 -9.34 -12.72
C ALA A 495 10.38 -8.60 -13.95
N VAL A 496 11.44 -9.15 -14.56
CA VAL A 496 12.06 -8.65 -15.80
C VAL A 496 11.74 -9.60 -16.96
N LYS A 497 11.66 -9.07 -18.19
CA LYS A 497 11.58 -9.86 -19.43
C LYS A 497 12.95 -9.88 -20.10
N LEU A 498 13.27 -10.98 -20.78
CA LEU A 498 14.50 -11.09 -21.59
C LEU A 498 14.66 -9.96 -22.63
N GLU A 499 13.57 -9.49 -23.24
CA GLU A 499 13.58 -8.30 -24.12
C GLU A 499 14.16 -7.07 -23.40
N SER A 500 13.85 -6.89 -22.12
CA SER A 500 14.38 -5.80 -21.29
C SER A 500 15.86 -5.95 -21.03
N LEU A 501 16.37 -7.17 -20.85
CA LEU A 501 17.78 -7.43 -20.53
C LEU A 501 18.69 -7.16 -21.73
N PHE A 502 18.30 -7.58 -22.94
CA PHE A 502 19.02 -7.20 -24.16
C PHE A 502 18.94 -5.71 -24.46
N PHE A 503 17.79 -5.06 -24.21
CA PHE A 503 17.67 -3.61 -24.40
C PHE A 503 18.52 -2.83 -23.38
N LEU A 504 18.55 -3.26 -22.11
CA LEU A 504 19.40 -2.73 -21.04
C LEU A 504 20.89 -2.86 -21.40
N GLY A 505 21.33 -4.02 -21.91
CA GLY A 505 22.67 -4.20 -22.45
C GLY A 505 22.98 -3.22 -23.59
N ARG A 506 22.03 -2.97 -24.51
CA ARG A 506 22.21 -1.95 -25.55
C ARG A 506 22.22 -0.52 -24.99
N CYS A 507 21.44 -0.21 -23.95
CA CYS A 507 21.51 1.08 -23.25
C CYS A 507 22.90 1.30 -22.62
N ALA A 508 23.48 0.28 -22.00
CA ALA A 508 24.84 0.34 -21.45
C ALA A 508 25.90 0.52 -22.54
N GLN A 509 25.79 -0.18 -23.68
CA GLN A 509 26.66 0.05 -24.84
C GLN A 509 26.57 1.49 -25.39
N GLU A 510 25.35 2.03 -25.56
CA GLU A 510 25.18 3.42 -26.01
C GLU A 510 25.57 4.45 -24.94
N ALA A 511 25.61 4.08 -23.66
CA ALA A 511 26.19 4.91 -22.60
C ALA A 511 27.72 4.98 -22.72
N LEU A 512 28.40 3.82 -22.81
CA LEU A 512 29.86 3.78 -22.99
C LEU A 512 30.31 4.58 -24.21
N LYS A 513 29.59 4.51 -25.34
CA LYS A 513 29.88 5.31 -26.54
C LYS A 513 29.81 6.83 -26.31
N ARG A 514 28.88 7.31 -25.48
CA ARG A 514 28.76 8.75 -25.14
C ARG A 514 29.83 9.23 -24.17
N HIS A 515 30.36 8.32 -23.36
CA HIS A 515 31.44 8.59 -22.42
C HIS A 515 32.79 8.03 -22.92
N ALA A 516 32.94 7.80 -24.23
CA ALA A 516 34.09 7.11 -24.81
C ALA A 516 35.43 7.78 -24.49
N ASP A 517 35.49 9.11 -24.42
CA ASP A 517 36.71 9.84 -24.07
C ASP A 517 37.10 9.67 -22.60
N TRP A 518 36.11 9.64 -21.69
CA TRP A 518 36.32 9.38 -20.27
C TRP A 518 36.67 7.90 -20.01
N VAL A 519 35.93 6.98 -20.65
CA VAL A 519 36.22 5.53 -20.66
C VAL A 519 37.64 5.29 -21.15
N GLY A 520 38.01 5.88 -22.29
CA GLY A 520 39.32 5.75 -22.92
C GLY A 520 40.44 6.36 -22.09
N SER A 521 40.22 7.51 -21.45
CA SER A 521 41.19 8.14 -20.55
C SER A 521 41.46 7.28 -19.32
N THR A 522 40.40 6.78 -18.67
CA THR A 522 40.51 5.93 -17.48
C THR A 522 41.09 4.55 -17.83
N TYR A 523 40.73 3.99 -18.99
CA TYR A 523 41.32 2.77 -19.55
C TYR A 523 42.80 2.94 -19.90
N ALA A 524 43.20 4.07 -20.49
CA ALA A 524 44.60 4.39 -20.80
C ALA A 524 45.45 4.63 -19.54
N ALA A 525 44.84 5.09 -18.44
CA ALA A 525 45.51 5.14 -17.14
C ALA A 525 45.74 3.72 -16.58
N HIS A 526 44.80 2.79 -16.75
CA HIS A 526 44.91 1.41 -16.27
C HIS A 526 45.78 0.50 -17.14
N THR A 527 45.74 0.61 -18.47
CA THR A 527 46.55 -0.25 -19.37
C THR A 527 48.04 0.10 -19.37
N ARG A 528 48.42 1.29 -18.88
CA ARG A 528 49.81 1.60 -18.50
C ARG A 528 50.32 0.75 -17.33
N ILE A 529 49.44 0.16 -16.54
CA ILE A 529 49.75 -0.72 -15.40
C ILE A 529 49.74 -2.19 -15.84
N ASN A 530 48.81 -2.58 -16.74
CA ASN A 530 48.81 -3.91 -17.35
C ASN A 530 48.33 -3.88 -18.82
N PRO A 531 49.19 -4.18 -19.82
CA PRO A 531 48.85 -4.07 -21.25
C PRO A 531 48.19 -5.31 -21.85
N THR A 532 48.10 -6.46 -21.16
CA THR A 532 47.48 -7.69 -21.70
C THR A 532 45.95 -7.73 -21.55
N VAL A 533 45.38 -6.65 -21.02
CA VAL A 533 44.01 -6.58 -20.52
C VAL A 533 43.02 -6.18 -21.62
N VAL A 534 41.95 -6.96 -21.76
CA VAL A 534 40.76 -6.59 -22.55
C VAL A 534 39.69 -6.01 -21.61
N PRO A 535 39.03 -4.88 -21.94
CA PRO A 535 37.99 -4.31 -21.10
C PRO A 535 36.65 -5.05 -21.30
N CYS A 536 36.08 -5.56 -20.21
CA CYS A 536 34.80 -6.26 -20.22
C CYS A 536 33.70 -5.38 -19.60
N LEU A 537 32.55 -5.31 -20.26
CA LEU A 537 31.34 -4.72 -19.70
C LEU A 537 30.53 -5.78 -18.98
N TRP A 538 30.31 -5.57 -17.68
CA TRP A 538 29.49 -6.43 -16.85
C TRP A 538 28.15 -5.75 -16.56
N VAL A 539 27.06 -6.52 -16.68
CA VAL A 539 25.75 -6.16 -16.14
C VAL A 539 25.41 -7.24 -15.13
N SER A 540 25.72 -6.97 -13.86
CA SER A 540 25.37 -7.89 -12.78
C SER A 540 23.90 -7.76 -12.40
N PHE A 541 23.29 -8.87 -12.01
CA PHE A 541 22.00 -8.95 -11.35
C PHE A 541 22.21 -9.77 -10.07
N ALA A 542 22.88 -9.17 -9.09
CA ALA A 542 23.11 -9.79 -7.78
C ALA A 542 21.96 -9.40 -6.84
N ASP A 543 21.37 -10.37 -6.15
CA ASP A 543 20.29 -10.11 -5.19
C ASP A 543 20.80 -9.44 -3.90
N ASN A 544 22.07 -9.63 -3.54
CA ASN A 544 22.73 -8.92 -2.44
C ASN A 544 24.09 -8.39 -2.89
N LEU A 545 24.38 -7.13 -2.58
CA LEU A 545 25.72 -6.57 -2.55
C LEU A 545 26.33 -6.83 -1.16
N ASP A 546 26.62 -8.10 -0.87
CA ASP A 546 27.50 -8.42 0.26
C ASP A 546 28.93 -8.07 -0.17
N GLU A 547 29.49 -7.00 0.41
CA GLU A 547 30.79 -6.44 0.02
C GLU A 547 31.97 -7.38 0.32
N THR A 548 31.73 -8.47 1.07
CA THR A 548 32.78 -9.36 1.59
C THR A 548 33.08 -10.57 0.70
N THR A 549 32.18 -10.97 -0.20
CA THR A 549 32.43 -12.12 -1.09
C THR A 549 33.35 -11.77 -2.26
N GLU A 550 34.66 -11.89 -2.04
CA GLU A 550 35.64 -12.02 -3.13
C GLU A 550 35.52 -13.41 -3.78
N PRO A 551 35.30 -13.52 -5.10
CA PRO A 551 35.57 -14.75 -5.85
C PRO A 551 36.99 -15.27 -5.59
N SER A 552 37.10 -16.40 -4.91
CA SER A 552 38.34 -17.11 -4.62
C SER A 552 38.97 -17.64 -5.91
N GLY A 553 40.14 -17.14 -6.28
CA GLY A 553 40.87 -17.53 -7.49
C GLY A 553 41.55 -18.90 -7.38
N SER A 554 40.78 -19.98 -7.37
CA SER A 554 41.27 -21.37 -7.51
C SER A 554 40.95 -21.90 -8.91
N GLU A 555 41.97 -22.23 -9.70
CA GLU A 555 41.81 -22.58 -11.12
C GLU A 555 41.24 -24.00 -11.37
N ASP A 556 41.24 -24.88 -10.36
CA ASP A 556 41.00 -26.33 -10.50
C ASP A 556 39.56 -26.84 -10.19
N SER A 557 38.55 -25.96 -10.00
CA SER A 557 37.18 -26.38 -9.61
C SER A 557 36.09 -25.95 -10.60
N ALA A 558 36.16 -26.46 -11.83
CA ALA A 558 35.19 -26.17 -12.89
C ALA A 558 33.86 -26.98 -12.79
N THR A 559 33.16 -26.90 -11.65
CA THR A 559 31.75 -27.35 -11.51
C THR A 559 31.05 -26.69 -10.32
N SER A 560 29.74 -26.42 -10.46
CA SER A 560 28.79 -26.19 -9.34
C SER A 560 28.90 -24.90 -8.51
N VAL A 561 29.01 -23.73 -9.16
CA VAL A 561 28.39 -22.48 -8.67
C VAL A 561 27.73 -21.78 -9.86
N ASP A 562 26.44 -21.46 -9.79
CA ASP A 562 25.62 -20.97 -10.92
C ASP A 562 25.85 -19.46 -11.22
N ALA A 563 27.12 -19.04 -11.24
CA ALA A 563 27.55 -17.67 -11.44
C ALA A 563 27.68 -17.32 -12.94
N TYR A 564 26.73 -16.56 -13.48
CA TYR A 564 26.80 -15.99 -14.83
C TYR A 564 27.84 -14.86 -14.93
N GLY A 565 29.13 -15.22 -14.95
CA GLY A 565 30.25 -14.28 -14.96
C GLY A 565 31.13 -14.36 -16.20
N CYS A 566 31.54 -13.19 -16.71
CA CYS A 566 32.74 -13.04 -17.54
C CYS A 566 34.01 -12.93 -16.64
N VAL A 567 34.01 -13.83 -15.64
CA VAL A 567 34.81 -14.04 -14.39
C VAL A 567 35.76 -12.95 -13.84
N LEU A 568 35.75 -12.86 -12.50
CA LEU A 568 36.79 -12.34 -11.57
C LEU A 568 36.63 -10.94 -10.93
N SER A 569 37.39 -10.82 -9.84
CA SER A 569 37.50 -9.87 -8.71
C SER A 569 38.76 -8.98 -8.82
N THR A 570 39.06 -7.92 -8.04
CA THR A 570 38.40 -7.05 -7.00
C THR A 570 39.23 -5.72 -6.96
N ALA A 571 39.60 -4.96 -5.91
CA ALA A 571 39.29 -4.85 -4.46
C ALA A 571 39.57 -3.41 -3.97
N THR A 572 38.81 -2.89 -3.00
CA THR A 572 39.04 -1.64 -2.22
C THR A 572 39.13 -0.31 -3.04
N GLU A 573 38.80 0.89 -2.52
CA GLU A 573 38.25 1.32 -1.22
C GLU A 573 37.47 2.65 -1.39
N ASN A 574 36.81 3.11 -0.32
CA ASN A 574 36.29 4.48 -0.12
C ASN A 574 35.22 5.04 -1.07
N ASN A 575 33.95 4.73 -0.75
CA ASN A 575 32.90 5.75 -0.66
C ASN A 575 31.96 5.38 0.50
N ARG A 576 31.48 6.37 1.27
CA ARG A 576 30.65 6.10 2.45
C ARG A 576 29.23 5.70 2.05
N PRO A 577 28.61 4.69 2.70
CA PRO A 577 27.19 4.42 2.55
C PRO A 577 26.34 5.53 3.18
N ILE A 578 25.05 5.52 2.87
CA ILE A 578 24.03 6.25 3.65
C ILE A 578 23.53 5.27 4.72
N ASP A 579 23.63 5.66 5.99
CA ASP A 579 23.21 4.83 7.13
C ASP A 579 21.68 4.75 7.25
N THR A 580 21.05 3.99 6.35
CA THR A 580 19.69 3.46 6.52
C THR A 580 19.79 1.97 6.80
N VAL A 581 19.55 1.57 8.05
CA VAL A 581 19.39 0.16 8.42
C VAL A 581 18.14 -0.37 7.73
N LEU A 582 18.35 -1.17 6.68
CA LEU A 582 17.28 -1.92 6.03
C LEU A 582 16.81 -3.04 6.98
N PRO A 583 15.52 -3.41 6.99
CA PRO A 583 15.04 -4.54 7.77
C PRO A 583 15.71 -5.85 7.34
N GLU A 584 15.87 -6.79 8.26
CA GLU A 584 16.35 -8.13 7.94
C GLU A 584 15.49 -8.78 6.84
N GLY A 585 16.14 -9.45 5.88
CA GLY A 585 15.48 -10.09 4.74
C GLY A 585 15.37 -9.25 3.45
N TRP A 586 15.61 -7.94 3.51
CA TRP A 586 15.62 -7.09 2.30
C TRP A 586 16.85 -7.37 1.42
N ARG A 587 16.62 -7.44 0.11
CA ARG A 587 17.58 -7.75 -0.95
C ARG A 587 17.52 -6.71 -2.06
N ILE A 588 18.67 -6.33 -2.61
CA ILE A 588 18.79 -5.28 -3.61
C ILE A 588 19.35 -5.85 -4.91
N ILE A 589 18.50 -5.95 -5.94
CA ILE A 589 18.93 -6.19 -7.32
C ILE A 589 19.53 -4.89 -7.85
N ALA A 590 20.82 -4.69 -7.55
CA ALA A 590 21.61 -3.60 -8.10
C ALA A 590 22.06 -3.97 -9.52
N VAL A 591 21.38 -3.41 -10.52
CA VAL A 591 21.85 -3.46 -11.92
C VAL A 591 23.05 -2.53 -12.04
N GLN A 592 24.23 -3.04 -11.68
CA GLN A 592 25.46 -2.27 -11.76
C GLN A 592 26.19 -2.59 -13.06
N VAL A 593 26.18 -1.60 -13.96
CA VAL A 593 26.97 -1.59 -15.19
C VAL A 593 28.43 -1.32 -14.83
N ARG A 594 29.18 -2.36 -14.46
CA ARG A 594 30.61 -2.27 -14.11
C ARG A 594 31.47 -2.40 -15.37
N MET A 595 32.42 -1.50 -15.57
CA MET A 595 33.49 -1.67 -16.55
C MET A 595 34.74 -2.20 -15.84
N ARG A 596 35.22 -3.38 -16.25
CA ARG A 596 36.39 -4.02 -15.63
C ARG A 596 37.59 -3.97 -16.58
N VAL A 597 38.77 -3.66 -16.03
CA VAL A 597 40.02 -3.50 -16.78
C VAL A 597 41.10 -4.33 -16.07
N GLY A 598 41.09 -5.63 -16.37
CA GLY A 598 42.01 -6.62 -15.80
C GLY A 598 41.46 -7.13 -14.47
N MET A 599 42.33 -7.25 -13.47
CA MET A 599 41.88 -7.47 -12.08
C MET A 599 40.96 -6.31 -11.63
N ASN A 600 41.40 -5.09 -11.91
CA ASN A 600 40.83 -3.85 -11.36
C ASN A 600 39.43 -3.53 -11.90
N VAL A 601 38.51 -3.23 -10.98
CA VAL A 601 37.18 -2.70 -11.28
C VAL A 601 37.21 -1.17 -11.28
N LEU A 602 36.78 -0.53 -12.37
CA LEU A 602 36.67 0.94 -12.42
C LEU A 602 35.35 1.39 -11.78
N SER A 603 35.38 1.56 -10.45
CA SER A 603 34.23 1.84 -9.58
C SER A 603 33.75 3.31 -9.55
N GLN A 604 34.07 4.12 -10.56
CA GLN A 604 33.38 5.40 -10.76
C GLN A 604 32.06 5.15 -11.51
N ALA A 605 30.94 5.48 -10.86
CA ALA A 605 29.62 5.17 -11.35
C ALA A 605 29.29 5.89 -12.68
N LEU A 606 29.23 5.12 -13.76
CA LEU A 606 28.39 5.47 -14.90
C LEU A 606 26.96 5.74 -14.39
N PRO A 607 26.21 6.73 -14.91
CA PRO A 607 24.90 7.15 -14.37
C PRO A 607 23.75 6.19 -14.73
N PHE A 608 23.97 4.89 -14.52
CA PHE A 608 23.14 3.74 -14.89
C PHE A 608 23.14 2.68 -13.77
N LEU A 609 23.28 3.10 -12.51
CA LEU A 609 22.88 2.28 -11.37
C LEU A 609 21.35 2.27 -11.32
N PHE A 610 20.75 1.09 -11.49
CA PHE A 610 19.33 0.89 -11.17
C PHE A 610 19.22 -0.02 -9.95
N THR A 611 18.53 0.46 -8.92
CA THR A 611 18.26 -0.25 -7.67
C THR A 611 16.84 -0.82 -7.76
N VAL A 612 16.68 -2.14 -7.64
CA VAL A 612 15.35 -2.79 -7.61
C VAL A 612 15.29 -3.70 -6.39
N GLU A 613 14.44 -3.34 -5.42
CA GLU A 613 14.35 -4.00 -4.11
C GLU A 613 13.45 -5.26 -4.16
N GLY A 614 13.75 -6.20 -3.26
CA GLY A 614 13.09 -7.49 -3.10
C GLY A 614 13.40 -8.18 -1.77
N GLU A 615 12.96 -9.42 -1.61
CA GLU A 615 12.94 -10.19 -0.36
C GLU A 615 12.89 -11.69 -0.72
N ILE A 616 13.22 -12.61 0.20
CA ILE A 616 13.09 -14.06 -0.04
C ILE A 616 12.10 -14.68 0.95
N VAL A 617 11.22 -15.56 0.45
CA VAL A 617 10.41 -16.46 1.28
C VAL A 617 11.24 -17.73 1.52
N GLU A 618 11.86 -17.85 2.69
CA GLU A 618 12.51 -19.10 3.09
C GLU A 618 11.47 -20.13 3.51
N GLY A 619 11.60 -21.38 3.04
CA GLY A 619 10.54 -22.36 3.29
C GLY A 619 10.67 -23.76 2.69
N MET A 620 11.87 -24.35 2.55
CA MET A 620 11.99 -25.81 2.33
C MET A 620 13.35 -26.41 2.77
N ASN A 621 13.52 -26.58 4.08
CA ASN A 621 14.59 -27.41 4.65
C ASN A 621 14.11 -28.86 4.86
N GLN A 622 14.36 -29.77 3.91
CA GLN A 622 14.47 -31.22 4.17
C GLN A 622 15.42 -31.91 3.17
N PRO A 623 16.35 -32.76 3.63
CA PRO A 623 17.19 -33.60 2.77
C PRO A 623 16.57 -35.00 2.59
N LEU A 624 16.58 -35.52 1.36
CA LEU A 624 16.36 -36.95 1.07
C LEU A 624 17.28 -37.41 -0.08
N CYS A 625 17.83 -38.61 0.11
CA CYS A 625 18.76 -39.41 -0.70
C CYS A 625 19.02 -38.99 -2.16
#